data_AF-A0ABD6D3R5-F1
#
_entry.id   AF-A0ABD6D3R5-F1
#
_cell.length_a   1.000
_cell.length_b   1.000
_cell.length_c   1.000
_cell.angle_alpha   90.00
_cell.angle_beta   90.00
_cell.angle_gamma   90.00
#
_symmetry.space_group_name_H-M   'P 1'
#
loop_
_entity.id
_entity.type
_entity.pdbx_description
1 polymer ?
#
loop_
_entity_poly.entity_id
_entity_poly.type
_entity_poly.pdbx_seq_one_letter_code
_entity_poly.pdbx_strand_id
1 'polypeptide(L)'
;MPTSPDDIDVTPSAVDAVDDTPTITCSRCDRDWELTYELETLYAGNQAFEQFALDHKRHTGHFPDDVSPWLVDCQQCPDAEAYLDERPARRWAETHARHTDHPVDLSYAAGDVDERIEPGSH
;
A
#
# COMPACT_ATOMS: atom_id res chain seq x y z
N MET A 1 -44.98 16.77 49.43
CA MET A 1 -44.94 15.76 48.36
C MET A 1 -44.14 16.34 47.20
N PRO A 2 -42.87 15.95 47.00
CA PRO A 2 -42.10 16.32 45.81
C PRO A 2 -42.16 15.18 44.78
N THR A 3 -42.58 15.44 43.54
CA THR A 3 -42.34 14.52 42.41
C THR A 3 -42.20 15.29 41.10
N SER A 4 -41.02 15.15 40.49
CA SER A 4 -40.63 15.38 39.08
C SER A 4 -40.69 16.81 38.52
N PRO A 5 -39.87 17.19 37.52
CA PRO A 5 -39.10 16.38 36.56
C PRO A 5 -37.59 16.55 36.80
N ASP A 6 -36.67 15.71 36.33
CA ASP A 6 -36.28 15.58 34.93
C ASP A 6 -35.13 14.56 34.96
N ASP A 7 -35.46 13.28 34.78
CA ASP A 7 -34.48 12.25 34.52
C ASP A 7 -34.03 12.49 33.08
N ILE A 8 -33.04 13.38 32.90
CA ILE A 8 -32.31 13.41 31.64
C ILE A 8 -31.51 12.12 31.62
N ASP A 9 -32.15 11.07 31.12
CA ASP A 9 -31.47 9.97 30.45
C ASP A 9 -30.67 10.61 29.31
N VAL A 10 -29.47 11.09 29.65
CA VAL A 10 -28.40 11.19 28.66
C VAL A 10 -28.07 9.74 28.35
N THR A 11 -28.89 9.10 27.52
CA THR A 11 -28.36 8.11 26.60
C THR A 11 -27.22 8.85 25.92
N PRO A 12 -25.96 8.42 26.03
CA PRO A 12 -24.96 8.96 25.12
C PRO A 12 -25.46 8.56 23.74
N SER A 13 -26.12 9.51 23.05
CA SER A 13 -26.34 9.44 21.61
C SER A 13 -25.03 8.96 21.06
N ALA A 14 -25.06 7.80 20.42
CA ALA A 14 -23.94 7.24 19.68
C ALA A 14 -23.32 8.40 18.91
N VAL A 15 -22.23 8.94 19.46
CA VAL A 15 -21.37 9.80 18.69
C VAL A 15 -20.93 8.87 17.60
N ASP A 16 -21.36 9.20 16.39
CA ASP A 16 -21.01 8.54 15.13
C ASP A 16 -19.61 7.96 15.29
N ALA A 17 -19.51 6.64 15.47
CA ALA A 17 -18.23 5.97 15.48
C ALA A 17 -17.76 6.15 14.04
N VAL A 18 -16.96 7.18 13.81
CA VAL A 18 -16.33 7.42 12.51
C VAL A 18 -15.65 6.12 12.14
N ASP A 19 -16.19 5.45 11.12
CA ASP A 19 -15.56 4.29 10.56
C ASP A 19 -14.33 4.80 9.81
N ASP A 20 -13.22 4.84 10.54
CA ASP A 20 -11.91 5.23 10.03
C ASP A 20 -11.24 4.06 9.27
N THR A 21 -12.03 3.04 8.84
CA THR A 21 -11.50 1.91 8.11
C THR A 21 -11.12 2.37 6.70
N PRO A 22 -9.85 2.25 6.30
CA PRO A 22 -9.43 2.59 4.96
C PRO A 22 -10.12 1.67 3.95
N THR A 23 -10.63 2.29 2.88
CA THR A 23 -11.24 1.62 1.74
C THR A 23 -10.31 1.70 0.54
N ILE A 24 -10.20 0.61 -0.21
CA ILE A 24 -9.44 0.55 -1.47
C ILE A 24 -10.36 0.24 -2.64
N THR A 25 -10.13 0.91 -3.77
CA THR A 25 -10.96 0.77 -4.97
C THR A 25 -10.15 0.21 -6.12
N CYS A 26 -10.78 -0.65 -6.92
CA CYS A 26 -10.22 -1.11 -8.18
C CYS A 26 -11.28 -1.02 -9.30
N SER A 27 -11.15 0.01 -10.12
CA SER A 27 -11.96 0.26 -11.31
C SER A 27 -11.90 -0.89 -12.32
N ARG A 28 -10.77 -1.61 -12.39
CA ARG A 28 -10.60 -2.77 -13.28
C ARG A 28 -11.40 -3.99 -12.85
N CYS A 29 -11.69 -4.09 -11.56
CA CYS A 29 -12.53 -5.14 -10.98
C CYS A 29 -13.96 -4.67 -10.69
N ASP A 30 -14.25 -3.38 -10.93
CA ASP A 30 -15.51 -2.71 -10.57
C ASP A 30 -15.91 -3.00 -9.12
N ARG A 31 -14.96 -2.89 -8.19
CA ARG A 31 -15.19 -3.22 -6.78
C ARG A 31 -14.35 -2.37 -5.81
N ASP A 32 -14.92 -2.20 -4.64
CA ASP A 32 -14.37 -1.55 -3.46
C ASP A 32 -14.27 -2.56 -2.30
N TRP A 33 -13.26 -2.41 -1.46
CA TRP A 33 -13.03 -3.24 -0.28
C TRP A 33 -12.65 -2.39 0.92
N GLU A 34 -13.34 -2.61 2.04
CA GLU A 34 -12.93 -2.12 3.35
C GLU A 34 -11.84 -3.02 3.91
N LEU A 35 -10.74 -2.44 4.40
CA LEU A 35 -9.58 -3.20 4.89
C LEU A 35 -9.74 -3.71 6.33
N THR A 36 -10.98 -3.91 6.79
CA THR A 36 -11.29 -4.42 8.14
C THR A 36 -10.63 -5.77 8.38
N TYR A 37 -10.63 -6.65 7.38
CA TYR A 37 -10.02 -7.97 7.52
C TYR A 37 -8.50 -7.89 7.72
N GLU A 38 -7.82 -7.09 6.91
CA GLU A 38 -6.38 -6.89 6.99
C GLU A 38 -5.98 -6.22 8.31
N LEU A 39 -6.77 -5.26 8.78
CA LEU A 39 -6.49 -4.52 10.01
C LEU A 39 -6.79 -5.35 11.27
N GLU A 40 -7.94 -6.00 11.33
CA GLU A 40 -8.43 -6.64 12.54
C GLU A 40 -8.07 -8.13 12.62
N THR A 41 -8.08 -8.84 11.49
CA THR A 41 -7.80 -10.28 11.45
C THR A 41 -6.33 -10.58 11.20
N LEU A 42 -5.70 -9.87 10.27
CA LEU A 42 -4.28 -10.04 9.97
C LEU A 42 -3.36 -9.17 10.85
N TYR A 43 -3.93 -8.25 11.64
CA TYR A 43 -3.19 -7.30 12.46
C TYR A 43 -2.12 -6.53 11.69
N ALA A 44 -2.37 -6.25 10.40
CA ALA A 44 -1.39 -5.64 9.51
C ALA A 44 -1.12 -4.16 9.88
N GLY A 45 -2.05 -3.51 10.59
CA GLY A 45 -1.92 -2.11 11.00
C GLY A 45 -1.61 -1.21 9.79
N ASN A 46 -0.53 -0.42 9.89
CA ASN A 46 -0.12 0.49 8.82
C ASN A 46 0.30 -0.21 7.51
N GLN A 47 0.47 -1.54 7.51
CA GLN A 47 0.81 -2.34 6.32
C GLN A 47 -0.41 -2.98 5.65
N ALA A 48 -1.63 -2.77 6.17
CA ALA A 48 -2.85 -3.38 5.60
C ALA A 48 -3.02 -3.06 4.10
N PHE A 49 -2.82 -1.80 3.73
CA PHE A 49 -2.89 -1.34 2.34
C PHE A 49 -1.83 -2.03 1.46
N GLU A 50 -0.61 -2.19 1.99
CA GLU A 50 0.46 -2.85 1.26
C GLU A 50 0.19 -4.33 1.02
N GLN A 51 -0.22 -5.04 2.06
CA GLN A 51 -0.54 -6.46 1.97
C GLN A 51 -1.68 -6.70 0.99
N PHE A 52 -2.77 -5.93 1.08
CA PHE A 52 -3.88 -6.02 0.14
C PHE A 52 -3.41 -5.78 -1.31
N ALA A 53 -2.64 -4.72 -1.55
CA ALA A 53 -2.22 -4.38 -2.90
C ALA A 53 -1.32 -5.46 -3.53
N LEU A 54 -0.40 -6.04 -2.76
CA LEU A 54 0.46 -7.13 -3.22
C LEU A 54 -0.33 -8.42 -3.46
N ASP A 55 -1.28 -8.74 -2.59
CA ASP A 55 -2.14 -9.91 -2.74
C ASP A 55 -3.08 -9.78 -3.93
N HIS A 56 -3.74 -8.63 -4.07
CA HIS A 56 -4.60 -8.30 -5.21
C HIS A 56 -3.82 -8.40 -6.52
N LYS A 57 -2.60 -7.88 -6.60
CA LYS A 57 -1.73 -8.04 -7.77
C LYS A 57 -1.41 -9.50 -8.07
N ARG A 58 -1.14 -10.32 -7.05
CA ARG A 58 -0.85 -11.76 -7.22
C ARG A 58 -2.05 -12.52 -7.78
N HIS A 59 -3.26 -12.16 -7.36
CA HIS A 59 -4.48 -12.85 -7.77
C HIS A 59 -5.09 -12.31 -9.07
N THR A 60 -4.94 -11.02 -9.35
CA THR A 60 -5.60 -10.34 -10.49
C THR A 60 -4.64 -9.84 -11.58
N GLY A 61 -3.34 -9.87 -11.32
CA GLY A 61 -2.29 -9.41 -12.24
C GLY A 61 -2.13 -7.89 -12.33
N HIS A 62 -2.83 -7.10 -11.53
CA HIS A 62 -2.74 -5.63 -11.53
C HIS A 62 -2.86 -5.03 -10.13
N PHE A 63 -2.38 -3.81 -9.96
CA PHE A 63 -2.58 -3.04 -8.73
C PHE A 63 -3.94 -2.32 -8.72
N PRO A 64 -4.55 -2.10 -7.55
CA PRO A 64 -5.74 -1.26 -7.40
C PRO A 64 -5.44 0.23 -7.70
N ASP A 65 -6.48 1.04 -7.86
CA ASP A 65 -6.37 2.35 -8.54
C ASP A 65 -5.43 3.34 -7.83
N ASP A 66 -5.51 3.42 -6.51
CA ASP A 66 -4.70 4.34 -5.70
C ASP A 66 -3.33 3.76 -5.32
N VAL A 67 -2.95 2.61 -5.90
CA VAL A 67 -1.64 1.99 -5.67
C VAL A 67 -0.75 2.18 -6.87
N SER A 68 0.28 2.98 -6.68
CA SER A 68 1.35 3.15 -7.65
C SER A 68 2.65 2.63 -7.06
N PRO A 69 3.13 1.45 -7.50
CA PRO A 69 4.37 0.90 -6.99
C PRO A 69 5.60 1.64 -7.55
N TRP A 70 6.70 1.53 -6.82
CA TRP A 70 8.04 1.65 -7.35
C TRP A 70 8.43 0.37 -8.09
N LEU A 71 8.80 0.50 -9.34
CA LEU A 71 9.28 -0.58 -10.19
C LEU A 71 10.80 -0.54 -10.24
N VAL A 72 11.42 -1.69 -10.07
CA VAL A 72 12.86 -1.89 -10.31
C VAL A 72 13.03 -2.85 -11.47
N ASP A 73 13.64 -2.35 -12.53
CA ASP A 73 13.88 -3.09 -13.77
C ASP A 73 15.38 -3.20 -14.01
N CYS A 74 15.90 -4.41 -13.91
CA CYS A 74 17.29 -4.67 -14.27
C CYS A 74 17.35 -4.92 -15.77
N GLN A 75 18.04 -4.06 -16.51
CA GLN A 75 18.10 -4.12 -17.99
C GLN A 75 18.75 -5.40 -18.54
N GLN A 76 19.33 -6.24 -17.68
CA GLN A 76 20.05 -7.47 -18.04
C GLN A 76 19.44 -8.73 -17.45
N CYS A 77 18.47 -8.61 -16.53
CA CYS A 77 17.79 -9.74 -15.91
C CYS A 77 16.34 -9.83 -16.41
N PRO A 78 15.75 -11.03 -16.47
CA PRO A 78 14.36 -11.19 -16.86
C PRO A 78 13.37 -10.76 -15.76
N ASP A 79 13.85 -10.54 -14.54
CA ASP A 79 13.03 -10.27 -13.37
C ASP A 79 12.94 -8.76 -13.11
N ALA A 80 11.72 -8.23 -13.16
CA ALA A 80 11.37 -6.91 -12.64
C ALA A 80 10.59 -7.06 -11.33
N GLU A 81 10.95 -6.28 -10.32
CA GLU A 81 10.29 -6.30 -9.02
C GLU A 81 9.51 -5.02 -8.77
N ALA A 82 8.49 -5.10 -7.92
CA ALA A 82 7.63 -3.97 -7.57
C ALA A 82 7.53 -3.85 -6.05
N TYR A 83 7.66 -2.62 -5.56
CA TYR A 83 7.64 -2.25 -4.16
C TYR A 83 6.63 -1.11 -3.96
N LEU A 84 6.01 -1.00 -2.79
CA LEU A 84 5.07 0.11 -2.55
C LEU A 84 5.74 1.36 -1.97
N ASP A 85 6.97 1.21 -1.47
CA ASP A 85 7.80 2.31 -0.97
C ASP A 85 9.09 2.44 -1.78
N GLU A 86 9.58 3.68 -1.93
CA GLU A 86 10.83 3.99 -2.64
C GLU A 86 12.03 3.34 -1.97
N ARG A 87 12.10 3.43 -0.63
CA ARG A 87 13.25 2.99 0.16
C ARG A 87 13.60 1.51 -0.04
N PRO A 88 12.66 0.55 0.09
CA PRO A 88 12.96 -0.85 -0.19
C PRO A 88 13.30 -1.07 -1.66
N ALA A 89 12.64 -0.38 -2.61
CA ALA A 89 12.94 -0.46 -4.03
C ALA A 89 14.39 -0.04 -4.34
N ARG A 90 14.78 1.15 -3.87
CA ARG A 90 16.12 1.70 -4.01
C ARG A 90 17.18 0.81 -3.38
N ARG A 91 16.94 0.32 -2.16
CA ARG A 91 17.87 -0.59 -1.48
C ARG A 91 18.08 -1.87 -2.28
N TRP A 92 17.01 -2.44 -2.85
CA TRP A 92 17.12 -3.60 -3.73
C TRP A 92 17.97 -3.26 -4.96
N ALA A 93 17.67 -2.15 -5.62
CA ALA A 93 18.37 -1.73 -6.84
C ALA A 93 19.88 -1.52 -6.60
N GLU A 94 20.25 -0.80 -5.55
CA GLU A 94 21.64 -0.59 -5.14
C GLU A 94 22.36 -1.92 -4.82
N THR A 95 21.68 -2.81 -4.09
CA THR A 95 22.25 -4.12 -3.72
C THR A 95 22.44 -5.01 -4.95
N HIS A 96 21.44 -5.03 -5.85
CA HIS A 96 21.47 -5.81 -7.07
C HIS A 96 22.58 -5.33 -8.00
N ALA A 97 22.64 -4.02 -8.28
CA ALA A 97 23.66 -3.42 -9.12
C ALA A 97 25.07 -3.70 -8.60
N ARG A 98 25.27 -3.67 -7.27
CA ARG A 98 26.55 -4.01 -6.66
C ARG A 98 26.94 -5.49 -6.80
N HIS A 99 25.98 -6.41 -6.72
CA HIS A 99 26.27 -7.85 -6.75
C HIS A 99 26.41 -8.40 -8.16
N THR A 100 25.72 -7.80 -9.12
CA THR A 100 25.63 -8.29 -10.50
C THR A 100 26.42 -7.44 -11.48
N ASP A 101 26.82 -6.23 -11.09
CA ASP A 101 27.37 -5.21 -11.98
C ASP A 101 26.37 -4.77 -13.08
N HIS A 102 25.08 -5.01 -12.87
CA HIS A 102 24.04 -4.62 -13.83
C HIS A 102 23.45 -3.24 -13.49
N PRO A 103 23.17 -2.39 -14.49
CA PRO A 103 22.40 -1.17 -14.27
C PRO A 103 20.93 -1.49 -14.01
N VAL A 104 20.34 -0.80 -13.04
CA VAL A 104 18.93 -0.96 -12.64
C VAL A 104 18.20 0.36 -12.80
N ASP A 105 17.08 0.35 -13.50
CA ASP A 105 16.17 1.49 -13.60
C ASP A 105 15.14 1.41 -12.47
N LEU A 106 15.04 2.47 -11.67
CA LEU A 106 14.08 2.66 -10.59
C LEU A 106 13.05 3.70 -11.05
N SER A 107 11.79 3.30 -11.15
CA SER A 107 10.71 4.17 -11.64
C SER A 107 9.49 4.15 -10.70
N TYR A 108 8.77 5.26 -10.60
CA TYR A 108 7.51 5.31 -9.87
C TYR A 108 6.32 5.21 -10.83
N ALA A 109 5.48 4.18 -10.70
CA ALA A 109 4.45 3.88 -11.70
C ALA A 109 3.39 4.98 -11.92
N ALA A 110 3.21 5.90 -10.96
CA ALA A 110 2.28 7.05 -11.10
C ALA A 110 2.90 8.30 -11.74
N GLY A 111 4.19 8.34 -12.06
CA GLY A 111 4.81 9.56 -12.59
C GLY A 111 6.13 9.34 -13.31
N ASP A 112 6.66 10.43 -13.87
CA ASP A 112 7.90 10.45 -14.66
C ASP A 112 9.18 10.45 -13.80
N VAL A 113 9.12 9.89 -12.58
CA VAL A 113 10.31 9.79 -11.72
C VAL A 113 11.03 8.51 -12.08
N ASP A 114 12.01 8.65 -12.97
CA ASP A 114 12.93 7.61 -13.38
C ASP A 114 14.34 7.95 -12.90
N GLU A 115 14.94 7.09 -12.07
CA GLU A 115 16.34 7.14 -11.67
C GLU A 115 17.06 5.87 -12.13
N ARG A 116 18.19 6.02 -12.82
CA ARG A 116 19.07 4.89 -13.13
C ARG A 116 20.13 4.73 -12.06
N ILE A 117 20.18 3.55 -11.45
CA ILE A 117 21.23 3.15 -10.52
C ILE A 117 22.30 2.38 -11.28
N GLU A 118 23.48 2.97 -11.34
CA GLU A 118 24.64 2.37 -11.99
C GLU A 118 25.35 1.42 -11.01
N PRO A 119 25.98 0.35 -11.50
CA PRO A 119 26.85 -0.46 -10.67
C PRO A 119 27.99 0.40 -10.11
N GLY A 120 28.22 0.28 -8.80
CA GLY A 120 29.26 1.06 -8.13
C GLY A 120 30.62 0.74 -8.72
N SER A 121 31.18 1.69 -9.48
CA SER A 121 32.57 1.62 -9.96
C SER A 121 33.48 1.45 -8.75
N HIS A 122 34.15 0.30 -8.69
CA HIS A 122 35.00 -0.14 -7.58
C HIS A 122 36.23 0.76 -7.38
#